data_AF-A0A520E0K0-F1
#
_entry.id   AF-A0A520E0K0-F1
#
_cell.length_a   1.000
_cell.length_b   1.000
_cell.length_c   1.000
_cell.angle_alpha   90.00
_cell.angle_beta   90.00
_cell.angle_gamma   90.00
#
_symmetry.space_group_name_H-M   'P 1'
#
loop_
_entity.id
_entity.type
_entity.pdbx_description
1 polymer ?
#
loop_
_entity_poly.entity_id
_entity_poly.type
_entity_poly.pdbx_seq_one_letter_code
_entity_poly.pdbx_strand_id
1 'polypeptide(L)'
;MNRAALPLLLSRLAVPACALVVGVAAQAMTLRELHALETQDKKNGKAYASYYLVGVMEGLREASSAALRSGQKPPFCVEGRRLEPAMARSLFQTELTRHADIYEADMPVQLVMANALGNSYRCTQ
;
A
#
# COMPACT_ATOMS: atom_id res chain seq x y z
N MET A 1 28.12 -35.54 45.96
CA MET A 1 29.25 -35.55 44.99
C MET A 1 28.73 -36.23 43.73
N ASN A 2 28.23 -35.56 42.69
CA ASN A 2 28.79 -34.64 41.68
C ASN A 2 29.75 -35.28 40.64
N ARG A 3 29.37 -35.11 39.34
CA ARG A 3 30.12 -35.09 38.05
C ARG A 3 30.34 -36.42 37.29
N ALA A 4 29.70 -36.60 36.11
CA ALA A 4 30.13 -36.23 34.73
C ALA A 4 30.76 -37.47 34.01
N ALA A 5 30.62 -37.79 32.71
CA ALA A 5 30.33 -37.03 31.50
C ALA A 5 29.89 -37.97 30.32
N LEU A 6 28.97 -37.46 29.48
CA LEU A 6 28.84 -37.47 27.99
C LEU A 6 29.68 -38.48 27.13
N PRO A 7 29.15 -38.96 25.98
CA PRO A 7 28.77 -38.07 24.88
C PRO A 7 27.37 -38.34 24.28
N LEU A 8 26.46 -37.43 24.61
CA LEU A 8 25.31 -36.97 23.86
C LEU A 8 25.84 -35.93 22.84
N LEU A 9 26.44 -36.39 21.74
CA LEU A 9 26.94 -35.54 20.65
C LEU A 9 26.76 -36.30 19.33
N LEU A 10 26.26 -35.60 18.31
CA LEU A 10 25.86 -36.09 16.97
C LEU A 10 24.43 -36.62 16.83
N SER A 11 23.43 -35.74 16.93
CA SER A 11 22.22 -35.81 16.06
C SER A 11 21.40 -34.51 16.08
N ARG A 12 22.03 -33.34 16.23
CA ARG A 12 21.33 -32.04 16.34
C ARG A 12 21.72 -30.97 15.32
N LEU A 13 22.35 -31.30 14.20
CA LEU A 13 22.80 -30.30 13.22
C LEU A 13 22.66 -30.78 11.78
N ALA A 14 21.50 -30.49 11.17
CA ALA A 14 21.21 -30.37 9.72
C ALA A 14 19.68 -30.56 9.60
N VAL A 15 18.84 -29.55 9.39
CA VAL A 15 18.83 -28.62 8.26
C VAL A 15 18.02 -27.38 8.66
N PRO A 16 18.62 -26.18 8.74
CA PRO A 16 17.88 -24.94 8.61
C PRO A 16 18.47 -24.17 7.43
N ALA A 17 18.03 -24.43 6.20
CA ALA A 17 18.48 -23.63 5.06
C ALA A 17 17.47 -23.65 3.92
N CYS A 18 17.08 -22.45 3.48
CA CYS A 18 16.27 -22.14 2.30
C CYS A 18 14.74 -22.19 2.43
N ALA A 19 14.18 -21.42 3.37
CA ALA A 19 12.93 -20.72 3.10
C ALA A 19 13.26 -19.35 2.48
N LEU A 20 13.63 -19.32 1.20
CA LEU A 20 13.71 -18.07 0.42
C LEU A 20 12.28 -17.58 0.21
N VAL A 21 11.83 -16.66 1.06
CA VAL A 21 10.62 -15.88 0.81
C VAL A 21 10.93 -15.00 -0.39
N VAL A 22 10.54 -15.44 -1.59
CA VAL A 22 10.52 -14.58 -2.77
C VAL A 22 9.43 -13.55 -2.52
N GLY A 23 9.82 -12.40 -1.96
CA GLY A 23 8.97 -11.23 -1.89
C GLY A 23 8.70 -10.77 -3.31
N VAL A 24 7.55 -11.14 -3.88
CA VAL A 24 7.07 -10.55 -5.13
C VAL A 24 6.89 -9.06 -4.85
N ALA A 25 7.78 -8.23 -5.38
CA ALA A 25 7.60 -6.79 -5.35
C ALA A 25 6.29 -6.49 -6.09
N ALA A 26 5.25 -6.12 -5.34
CA ALA A 26 4.02 -5.62 -5.93
C ALA A 26 4.40 -4.34 -6.68
N GLN A 27 4.43 -4.41 -8.02
CA GLN A 27 4.69 -3.23 -8.84
C GLN A 27 3.47 -2.31 -8.75
N ALA A 28 3.63 -1.19 -8.06
CA ALA A 28 2.64 -0.12 -8.05
C ALA A 28 2.71 0.61 -9.40
N MET A 29 1.55 0.80 -10.04
CA MET A 29 1.45 1.55 -11.29
C MET A 29 1.92 2.99 -11.08
N THR A 30 2.69 3.51 -12.03
CA THR A 30 3.18 4.90 -12.04
C THR A 30 2.11 5.88 -12.55
N LEU A 31 2.31 7.19 -12.32
CA LEU A 31 1.44 8.23 -12.88
C LEU A 31 1.41 8.20 -14.41
N ARG A 32 2.56 7.93 -15.05
CA ARG A 32 2.67 7.77 -16.51
C ARG A 32 1.83 6.61 -17.01
N GLU A 33 1.94 5.46 -16.36
CA GLU A 33 1.17 4.25 -16.73
C GLU A 33 -0.33 4.45 -16.49
N LEU A 34 -0.73 5.13 -15.42
CA LEU A 34 -2.13 5.47 -15.19
C LEU A 34 -2.67 6.40 -16.28
N HIS A 35 -1.89 7.40 -16.68
CA HIS A 35 -2.27 8.30 -17.78
C HIS A 35 -2.33 7.53 -19.11
N ALA A 36 -1.40 6.61 -19.35
CA ALA A 36 -1.44 5.73 -20.51
C ALA A 36 -2.69 4.83 -20.50
N LEU A 37 -3.03 4.23 -19.36
CA LEU A 37 -4.26 3.44 -19.20
C LEU A 37 -5.51 4.28 -19.51
N GLU A 38 -5.54 5.53 -19.04
CA GLU A 38 -6.66 6.44 -19.27
C GLU A 38 -6.82 6.83 -20.76
N THR A 39 -5.72 6.90 -21.51
CA THR A 39 -5.70 7.46 -22.88
C THR A 39 -5.60 6.41 -24.00
N GLN A 40 -5.05 5.22 -23.73
CA GLN A 40 -4.85 4.17 -24.74
C GLN A 40 -6.17 3.53 -25.20
N ASP A 41 -7.11 3.29 -24.28
CA ASP A 41 -8.45 2.79 -24.63
C ASP A 41 -9.44 3.94 -24.78
N LYS A 42 -9.81 4.23 -26.04
CA LYS A 42 -10.74 5.32 -26.40
C LYS A 42 -12.15 5.15 -25.86
N LYS A 43 -12.59 3.92 -25.55
CA LYS A 43 -13.94 3.63 -25.07
C LYS A 43 -14.00 3.62 -23.55
N ASN A 44 -13.05 2.93 -22.91
CA ASN A 44 -13.15 2.57 -21.50
C ASN A 44 -11.98 3.04 -20.63
N GLY A 45 -10.95 3.71 -21.20
CA GLY A 45 -9.73 4.07 -20.46
C GLY A 45 -10.00 4.85 -19.18
N LYS A 46 -10.91 5.83 -19.21
CA LYS A 46 -11.35 6.57 -18.01
C LYS A 46 -11.96 5.68 -16.93
N ALA A 47 -12.76 4.71 -17.33
CA ALA A 47 -13.38 3.77 -16.40
C ALA A 47 -12.32 2.86 -15.79
N TYR A 48 -11.39 2.33 -16.58
CA TYR A 48 -10.28 1.49 -16.11
C TYR A 48 -9.37 2.22 -15.11
N ALA A 49 -8.96 3.45 -15.43
CA ALA A 49 -8.19 4.28 -14.51
C ALA A 49 -8.97 4.55 -13.21
N SER A 50 -10.28 4.79 -13.29
CA SER A 50 -11.11 5.00 -12.11
C SER A 50 -11.24 3.74 -11.25
N TYR A 51 -11.42 2.56 -11.84
CA TYR A 51 -11.44 1.29 -11.12
C TYR A 51 -10.10 1.00 -10.44
N TYR A 52 -8.99 1.31 -11.11
CA TYR A 52 -7.67 1.21 -10.51
C TYR A 52 -7.55 2.10 -9.27
N LEU A 53 -7.93 3.37 -9.37
CA LEU A 53 -7.89 4.31 -8.23
C LEU A 53 -8.77 3.87 -7.07
N VAL A 54 -9.96 3.32 -7.35
CA VAL A 54 -10.83 2.72 -6.31
C VAL A 54 -10.08 1.59 -5.61
N GLY A 55 -9.48 0.67 -6.35
CA GLY A 55 -8.72 -0.45 -5.78
C GLY A 55 -7.56 0.02 -4.89
N VAL A 56 -6.82 1.04 -5.32
CA VAL A 56 -5.72 1.63 -4.54
C VAL A 56 -6.24 2.26 -3.24
N MET A 57 -7.31 3.05 -3.31
CA MET A 57 -7.90 3.71 -2.14
C MET A 57 -8.44 2.69 -1.13
N GLU A 58 -9.14 1.67 -1.61
CA GLU A 58 -9.69 0.60 -0.79
C GLU A 58 -8.59 -0.26 -0.14
N GLY A 59 -7.52 -0.56 -0.89
CA GLY A 59 -6.34 -1.25 -0.35
C GLY A 59 -5.65 -0.45 0.75
N LEU A 60 -5.50 0.87 0.57
CA LEU A 60 -4.96 1.77 1.59
C LEU A 60 -5.88 1.86 2.82
N ARG A 61 -7.21 1.86 2.62
CA ARG A 61 -8.20 1.84 3.71
C ARG A 61 -8.09 0.57 4.55
N GLU A 62 -7.96 -0.58 3.91
CA GLU A 62 -7.76 -1.85 4.61
C GLU A 62 -6.40 -1.87 5.32
N ALA A 63 -5.33 -1.42 4.67
CA ALA A 63 -4.01 -1.35 5.29
C ALA A 63 -4.00 -0.47 6.56
N SER A 64 -4.68 0.69 6.50
CA SER A 64 -4.85 1.57 7.67
C SER A 64 -5.67 0.90 8.79
N SER A 65 -6.75 0.20 8.42
CA SER A 65 -7.58 -0.56 9.36
C SER A 65 -6.81 -1.73 10.00
N ALA A 66 -5.94 -2.39 9.25
CA ALA A 66 -5.06 -3.44 9.75
C ALA A 66 -4.00 -2.89 10.71
N ALA A 67 -3.41 -1.73 10.41
CA ALA A 67 -2.47 -1.05 11.31
C ALA A 67 -3.11 -0.77 12.68
N LEU A 68 -4.33 -0.21 12.69
CA LEU A 68 -5.12 0.00 13.91
C LEU A 68 -5.35 -1.30 14.69
N ARG A 69 -5.78 -2.37 14.02
CA ARG A 69 -6.00 -3.68 14.65
C ARG A 69 -4.73 -4.27 15.26
N SER A 70 -3.57 -3.94 14.71
CA SER A 70 -2.26 -4.36 15.22
C SER A 70 -1.68 -3.44 16.30
N GLY A 71 -2.41 -2.41 16.75
CA GLY A 71 -1.94 -1.43 17.73
C GLY A 71 -0.91 -0.43 17.18
N GLN A 72 -0.76 -0.34 15.86
CA GLN A 72 0.10 0.65 15.20
C GLN A 72 -0.67 1.95 14.92
N LYS A 73 0.06 3.06 14.84
CA LYS A 73 -0.51 4.34 14.39
C LYS A 73 -0.86 4.25 12.90
N PRO A 74 -2.13 4.43 12.51
CA PRO A 74 -2.52 4.42 11.11
C PRO A 74 -1.98 5.66 10.37
N PRO A 75 -1.71 5.55 9.05
CA PRO A 75 -1.27 6.68 8.23
C PRO A 75 -2.36 7.74 8.02
N PHE A 76 -3.64 7.36 8.11
CA PHE A 76 -4.80 8.25 8.04
C PHE A 76 -6.01 7.57 8.71
N CYS A 77 -7.00 8.34 9.13
CA CYS A 77 -8.13 7.84 9.91
C CYS A 77 -9.47 8.21 9.29
N VAL A 78 -10.29 7.24 8.92
CA VAL A 78 -11.63 7.55 8.37
C VAL A 78 -12.60 7.98 9.47
N GLU A 79 -12.56 7.36 10.66
CA GLU A 79 -13.33 7.76 11.86
C GLU A 79 -14.84 7.95 11.60
N GLY A 80 -15.45 7.09 10.78
CA GLY A 80 -16.87 7.20 10.41
C GLY A 80 -17.19 8.34 9.43
N ARG A 81 -16.19 9.11 9.00
CA ARG A 81 -16.33 10.05 7.88
C ARG A 81 -16.59 9.28 6.58
N ARG A 82 -17.28 9.93 5.65
CA ARG A 82 -17.57 9.35 4.34
C ARG A 82 -16.27 9.18 3.54
N LEU A 83 -16.01 7.95 3.09
CA LEU A 83 -14.98 7.60 2.12
C LEU A 83 -15.54 6.52 1.19
N GLU A 84 -16.13 6.96 0.08
CA GLU A 84 -16.81 6.09 -0.88
C GLU A 84 -15.98 5.89 -2.15
N PRO A 85 -16.13 4.75 -2.86
CA PRO A 85 -15.42 4.47 -4.12
C PRO A 85 -15.43 5.63 -5.14
N ALA A 86 -16.58 6.29 -5.31
CA ALA A 86 -16.74 7.40 -6.25
C ALA A 86 -15.83 8.62 -5.95
N MET A 87 -15.31 8.73 -4.72
CA MET A 87 -14.43 9.81 -4.30
C MET A 87 -12.95 9.60 -4.70
N ALA A 88 -12.55 8.37 -5.05
CA ALA A 88 -11.14 8.05 -5.29
C ALA A 88 -10.50 8.97 -6.34
N ARG A 89 -11.19 9.17 -7.48
CA ARG A 89 -10.69 10.02 -8.57
C ARG A 89 -10.57 11.48 -8.17
N SER A 90 -11.55 12.04 -7.46
CA SER A 90 -11.52 13.44 -7.05
C SER A 90 -10.48 13.71 -5.96
N LEU A 91 -10.32 12.80 -5.00
CA LEU A 91 -9.26 12.87 -3.99
C LEU A 91 -7.87 12.87 -4.64
N PHE A 92 -7.63 11.90 -5.51
CA PHE A 92 -6.38 11.77 -6.25
C PHE A 92 -6.06 13.00 -7.10
N GLN A 93 -7.02 13.47 -7.90
CA GLN A 93 -6.83 14.63 -8.75
C GLN A 93 -6.64 15.92 -7.94
N THR A 94 -7.32 16.07 -6.81
CA THR A 94 -7.15 17.22 -5.91
C THR A 94 -5.74 17.27 -5.34
N GLU A 95 -5.19 16.13 -4.94
CA GLU A 95 -3.83 16.02 -4.43
C GLU A 95 -2.80 16.36 -5.52
N LEU A 96 -2.94 15.80 -6.73
CA LEU A 96 -2.07 16.14 -7.86
C LEU A 96 -2.09 17.64 -8.19
N THR A 97 -3.27 18.24 -8.20
CA THR A 97 -3.41 19.68 -8.52
C THR A 97 -2.82 20.57 -7.44
N ARG A 98 -2.92 20.19 -6.15
CA ARG A 98 -2.37 20.98 -5.04
C ARG A 98 -0.86 20.92 -4.94
N HIS A 99 -0.24 19.84 -5.41
CA HIS A 99 1.20 19.57 -5.29
C HIS A 99 1.83 19.21 -6.65
N ALA A 100 1.46 19.96 -7.69
CA ALA A 100 1.81 19.65 -9.08
C ALA A 100 3.32 19.71 -9.36
N ASP A 101 4.07 20.43 -8.54
CA ASP A 101 5.52 20.56 -8.59
C ASP A 101 6.28 19.44 -7.85
N ILE A 102 5.56 18.63 -7.06
CA ILE A 102 6.15 17.57 -6.22
C ILE A 102 6.13 16.21 -6.92
N TYR A 103 5.11 15.93 -7.74
CA TYR A 103 4.90 14.60 -8.29
C TYR A 103 5.47 14.46 -9.71
N GLU A 104 6.44 13.57 -9.89
CA GLU A 104 6.91 13.20 -11.23
C GLU A 104 6.16 12.00 -11.83
N ALA A 105 6.21 11.90 -13.16
CA ALA A 105 5.48 10.88 -13.92
C ALA A 105 5.83 9.43 -13.54
N ASP A 106 7.02 9.17 -13.02
CA ASP A 106 7.49 7.84 -12.63
C ASP A 106 7.19 7.51 -11.15
N MET A 107 6.54 8.42 -10.42
CA MET A 107 6.08 8.15 -9.05
C MET A 107 4.87 7.19 -9.02
N PRO A 108 4.73 6.36 -7.97
CA PRO A 108 3.63 5.41 -7.87
C PRO A 108 2.31 6.10 -7.52
N VAL A 109 1.23 5.70 -8.20
CA VAL A 109 -0.15 6.16 -7.94
C VAL A 109 -0.55 5.97 -6.47
N GLN A 110 -0.11 4.86 -5.86
CA GLN A 110 -0.40 4.55 -4.46
C GLN A 110 0.19 5.58 -3.49
N LEU A 111 1.37 6.16 -3.78
CA LEU A 111 1.97 7.22 -2.97
C LEU A 111 1.08 8.47 -2.98
N VAL A 112 0.68 8.91 -4.17
CA VAL A 112 -0.18 10.11 -4.32
C VAL A 112 -1.53 9.89 -3.62
N MET A 113 -2.15 8.72 -3.79
CA MET A 113 -3.40 8.40 -3.08
C MET A 113 -3.21 8.36 -1.56
N ALA A 114 -2.11 7.78 -1.07
CA ALA A 114 -1.81 7.75 0.37
C ALA A 114 -1.64 9.16 0.93
N ASN A 115 -0.97 10.06 0.21
CA ASN A 115 -0.82 11.47 0.59
C ASN A 115 -2.18 12.19 0.57
N ALA A 116 -3.00 11.97 -0.47
CA ALA A 116 -4.36 12.52 -0.55
C ALA A 116 -5.20 12.15 0.68
N LEU A 117 -5.13 10.89 1.09
CA LEU A 117 -5.83 10.37 2.27
C LEU A 117 -5.24 10.93 3.57
N GLY A 118 -3.91 10.98 3.72
CA GLY A 118 -3.24 11.57 4.88
C GLY A 118 -3.57 13.05 5.08
N ASN A 119 -3.72 13.80 3.97
CA ASN A 119 -4.10 15.21 3.98
C ASN A 119 -5.58 15.41 4.31
N SER A 120 -6.46 14.58 3.76
CA SER A 120 -7.92 14.76 3.86
C SER A 120 -8.53 14.08 5.11
N TYR A 121 -7.89 13.03 5.61
CA TYR A 121 -8.37 12.19 6.69
C TYR A 121 -7.35 12.11 7.84
N ARG A 122 -6.91 13.27 8.33
CA ARG A 122 -6.02 13.34 9.50
C ARG A 122 -6.66 12.66 10.71
N CYS A 123 -5.85 11.88 11.43
CA CYS A 123 -6.21 11.29 12.70
C CYS A 123 -6.30 12.38 13.76
N THR A 124 -7.38 12.37 14.54
CA THR A 124 -7.64 13.38 15.57
C THR A 124 -7.37 12.89 16.98
N GLN A 125 -7.13 11.58 17.13
CA GLN A 125 -6.84 10.92 18.40
C GLN A 125 -5.56 10.08 18.30
#